data_AF-A0A0R3N7E9-F1
#
_entry.id   AF-A0A0R3N7E9-F1
#
_cell.length_a   1.000
_cell.length_b   1.000
_cell.length_c   1.000
_cell.angle_alpha   90.00
_cell.angle_beta   90.00
_cell.angle_gamma   90.00
#
_symmetry.space_group_name_H-M   'P 1'
#
loop_
_entity.id
_entity.type
_entity.pdbx_description
1 polymer ?
#
loop_
_entity_poly.entity_id
_entity_poly.type
_entity_poly.pdbx_seq_one_letter_code
_entity_poly.pdbx_strand_id
1 'polypeptide(L)'
;MPLQFHRAVEDMEIWSASSDKYSFVISFQRPTGPGFRGRLGYVASWRPLHRGRGAIRVLGLPLQSFAEAEAACNTMLNYLKDDTDSSR
;
A
#
# COMPACT_ATOMS: atom_id res chain seq x y z
N MET A 1 1.46 1.17 16.30
CA MET A 1 2.35 2.04 15.53
C MET A 1 1.80 2.20 14.12
N PRO A 2 1.66 3.44 13.61
CA PRO A 2 1.30 3.69 12.22
C PRO A 2 2.44 3.27 11.27
N LEU A 3 2.09 2.97 10.02
CA LEU A 3 3.04 2.70 8.94
C LEU A 3 3.86 3.97 8.66
N GLN A 4 5.18 3.83 8.60
CA GLN A 4 6.09 4.90 8.21
C GLN A 4 6.53 4.69 6.77
N PHE A 5 5.94 5.45 5.85
CA PHE A 5 6.30 5.37 4.44
C PHE A 5 7.58 6.13 4.16
N HIS A 6 8.50 5.49 3.46
CA HIS A 6 9.65 6.12 2.87
C HIS A 6 9.61 5.95 1.35
N ARG A 7 10.30 6.85 0.64
CA ARG A 7 10.45 6.70 -0.82
C ARG A 7 11.31 5.47 -1.08
N ALA A 8 10.75 4.50 -1.79
CA ALA A 8 11.40 3.21 -2.02
C ALA A 8 12.24 3.23 -3.30
N VAL A 9 11.78 4.00 -4.28
CA VAL A 9 12.46 4.26 -5.54
C VAL A 9 12.39 5.77 -5.74
N GLU A 10 13.52 6.47 -5.78
CA GLU A 10 13.52 7.94 -5.81
C GLU A 10 12.91 8.48 -7.12
N ASP A 11 13.26 7.84 -8.24
CA ASP A 11 12.85 8.26 -9.59
C ASP A 11 11.42 7.84 -9.96
N MET A 12 10.78 6.99 -9.15
CA MET A 12 9.40 6.58 -9.34
C MET A 12 8.60 7.03 -8.14
N GLU A 13 7.37 7.49 -8.34
CA GLU A 13 6.47 7.90 -7.25
C GLU A 13 5.96 6.65 -6.51
N ILE A 14 6.89 5.96 -5.82
CA ILE A 14 6.71 4.71 -5.08
C ILE A 14 7.20 4.90 -3.66
N TRP A 15 6.33 4.55 -2.72
CA TRP A 15 6.61 4.55 -1.29
C TRP A 15 6.35 3.18 -0.73
N SER A 16 7.19 2.76 0.21
CA SER A 16 7.02 1.51 0.94
C SER A 16 7.01 1.75 2.44
N ALA A 17 6.21 0.94 3.12
CA ALA A 17 6.24 0.80 4.57
C ALA A 17 6.07 -0.68 4.90
N SER A 18 6.67 -1.13 6.00
CA SER A 18 6.48 -2.51 6.46
C SER A 18 6.14 -2.55 7.94
N SER A 19 5.40 -3.58 8.30
CA SER A 19 5.15 -4.03 9.67
C SER A 19 5.72 -5.44 9.83
N ASP A 20 5.67 -6.01 11.03
CA ASP A 20 6.25 -7.33 11.34
C ASP A 20 5.81 -8.45 10.37
N LYS A 21 4.57 -8.40 9.89
CA LYS A 21 3.97 -9.48 9.07
C LYS A 21 3.58 -9.06 7.65
N TYR A 22 3.50 -7.76 7.39
CA TYR A 22 2.93 -7.22 6.15
C TYR A 22 3.76 -6.08 5.60
N SER A 23 3.89 -6.04 4.28
CA SER A 23 4.48 -4.92 3.54
C SER A 23 3.40 -4.19 2.77
N PHE A 24 3.51 -2.86 2.72
CA PHE A 24 2.60 -1.95 2.03
C PHE A 24 3.39 -1.13 1.01
N VAL A 25 2.76 -0.89 -0.13
CA VAL A 25 3.29 -0.06 -1.21
C VAL A 25 2.22 0.92 -1.65
N ILE A 26 2.59 2.20 -1.75
CA ILE A 26 1.81 3.24 -2.41
C ILE A 26 2.54 3.60 -3.70
N SER A 27 1.82 3.63 -4.82
CA SER A 27 2.35 4.09 -6.11
C SER A 27 1.44 5.17 -6.68
N PHE A 28 2.00 6.22 -7.28
CA PHE A 28 1.21 7.16 -8.05
C PHE A 28 1.06 6.68 -9.50
N GLN A 29 -0.19 6.61 -9.96
CA GLN A 29 -0.53 6.24 -11.33
C GLN A 29 -0.93 7.47 -12.12
N ARG A 30 -0.52 7.52 -13.38
CA ARG A 30 -0.85 8.58 -14.34
C ARG A 30 -1.23 7.94 -15.68
N PRO A 31 -2.13 8.54 -16.48
CA PRO A 31 -2.46 8.00 -17.79
C PRO A 31 -1.27 7.96 -18.76
N THR A 32 -0.34 8.91 -18.62
CA THR A 32 0.84 9.09 -19.47
C THR A 32 2.09 9.32 -18.62
N GLY A 33 3.27 9.04 -19.19
CA GLY A 33 4.57 9.25 -18.55
C GLY A 33 5.36 7.94 -18.30
N PRO A 34 6.56 8.05 -17.69
CA PRO A 34 7.47 6.93 -17.47
C PRO A 34 7.10 6.04 -16.26
N GLY A 35 6.14 6.47 -15.42
CA GLY A 35 5.69 5.73 -14.24
C GLY A 35 4.59 4.70 -14.51
N PHE A 36 3.84 4.36 -13.47
CA PHE A 36 2.73 3.41 -13.60
C PHE A 36 1.59 4.01 -14.43
N ARG A 37 1.28 3.33 -15.54
CA ARG A 37 0.14 3.68 -16.39
C ARG A 37 -1.16 3.25 -15.72
N GLY A 38 -2.11 4.17 -15.60
CA GLY A 38 -3.40 3.90 -14.99
C GLY A 38 -4.28 5.13 -14.85
N ARG A 39 -5.37 5.00 -14.10
CA ARG A 39 -6.21 6.14 -13.75
C ARG A 39 -5.42 7.04 -12.79
N LEU A 40 -5.48 8.35 -13.01
CA LEU A 40 -4.75 9.34 -12.23
C LEU A 40 -5.07 9.18 -10.73
N GLY A 41 -4.05 8.98 -9.89
CA GLY A 41 -4.19 8.91 -8.44
C GLY A 41 -3.22 7.94 -7.76
N TYR A 42 -3.32 7.87 -6.44
CA TYR A 42 -2.52 6.98 -5.61
C TYR A 42 -3.16 5.60 -5.51
N VAL A 43 -2.37 4.56 -5.68
CA VAL A 43 -2.81 3.17 -5.52
C VAL A 43 -2.03 2.54 -4.38
N ALA A 44 -2.76 2.06 -3.38
CA ALA A 44 -2.22 1.36 -2.23
C ALA A 44 -2.40 -0.16 -2.39
N SER A 45 -1.37 -0.91 -2.04
CA SER A 45 -1.39 -2.38 -2.02
C SER A 45 -0.61 -2.93 -0.84
N TRP A 46 -0.90 -4.16 -0.45
CA TRP A 46 -0.24 -4.86 0.65
C TRP A 46 0.04 -6.31 0.31
N ARG A 47 1.00 -6.92 1.00
CA ARG A 47 1.26 -8.37 0.93
C ARG A 47 1.75 -8.93 2.26
N PRO A 48 1.45 -10.20 2.57
CA PRO A 48 2.14 -10.90 3.64
C PRO A 48 3.64 -11.05 3.31
N LEU A 49 4.50 -10.87 4.31
CA LEU A 49 5.96 -11.03 4.14
C LEU A 49 6.36 -12.51 3.98
N HIS A 50 5.74 -13.41 4.75
CA HIS A 50 6.20 -14.80 4.86
C HIS A 50 5.46 -15.82 3.98
N ARG A 51 4.40 -15.42 3.26
CA ARG A 51 3.53 -16.37 2.53
C ARG A 51 3.72 -16.41 1.02
N GLY A 52 4.72 -15.74 0.45
CA GLY A 52 4.98 -15.74 -1.01
C GLY A 52 3.79 -15.27 -1.87
N ARG A 53 2.78 -14.63 -1.26
CA ARG A 53 1.57 -14.17 -1.97
C ARG A 53 1.85 -12.84 -2.68
N GLY A 54 1.19 -12.67 -3.82
CA GLY A 54 1.20 -11.42 -4.58
C GLY A 54 0.56 -10.27 -3.79
N ALA A 55 0.80 -9.04 -4.26
CA ALA A 55 0.22 -7.84 -3.65
C ALA A 55 -1.28 -7.73 -3.93
N ILE A 56 -2.03 -7.36 -2.90
CA ILE A 56 -3.49 -7.16 -2.92
C ILE A 56 -3.74 -5.67 -2.79
N ARG A 57 -4.62 -5.11 -3.63
CA ARG A 57 -4.99 -3.69 -3.53
C ARG A 57 -5.78 -3.43 -2.24
N VAL A 58 -5.45 -2.34 -1.55
CA VAL A 58 -6.18 -1.89 -0.36
C VAL A 58 -7.58 -1.41 -0.74
N LEU A 59 -7.68 -0.64 -1.83
CA LEU A 59 -8.94 -0.17 -2.42
C LEU A 59 -8.97 -0.48 -3.92
N GLY A 60 -10.18 -0.63 -4.47
CA GLY A 60 -10.39 -0.90 -5.90
C GLY A 60 -10.19 0.30 -6.81
N LEU A 61 -10.20 1.52 -6.27
CA LEU A 61 -10.05 2.77 -7.01
C LEU A 61 -8.82 3.56 -6.53
N PRO A 62 -8.19 4.36 -7.42
CA PRO A 62 -7.14 5.28 -7.01
C PRO A 62 -7.66 6.34 -6.04
N LEU A 63 -6.84 6.64 -5.04
CA LEU A 63 -7.07 7.68 -4.03
C LEU A 63 -6.55 9.03 -4.53
N GLN A 64 -7.12 10.12 -4.03
CA GLN A 64 -6.80 11.46 -4.54
C GLN A 64 -5.53 12.04 -3.92
N SER A 65 -5.16 11.59 -2.71
CA SER A 65 -3.98 12.09 -2.01
C SER A 65 -3.14 10.96 -1.39
N PHE A 66 -1.86 11.26 -1.16
CA PHE A 66 -0.95 10.35 -0.46
C PHE A 66 -1.42 10.08 0.98
N ALA A 67 -1.89 11.11 1.68
CA ALA A 67 -2.40 10.99 3.05
C ALA A 67 -3.61 10.05 3.14
N GLU A 68 -4.51 10.11 2.15
CA GLU A 68 -5.65 9.19 2.05
C GLU A 68 -5.16 7.74 1.83
N ALA A 69 -4.16 7.54 0.97
CA ALA A 69 -3.58 6.22 0.72
C ALA A 69 -2.88 5.65 1.97
N GLU A 70 -2.18 6.49 2.72
CA GLU A 70 -1.55 6.13 4.00
C GLU A 70 -2.60 5.76 5.06
N ALA A 71 -3.67 6.56 5.20
CA ALA A 71 -4.78 6.26 6.10
C ALA A 71 -5.44 4.92 5.74
N ALA A 72 -5.67 4.66 4.45
CA ALA A 72 -6.22 3.39 3.99
C ALA A 72 -5.29 2.20 4.33
N CYS A 73 -3.97 2.36 4.18
CA CYS A 73 -3.00 1.33 4.57
C CYS A 73 -3.01 1.06 6.07
N ASN A 74 -3.09 2.11 6.89
CA ASN A 74 -3.15 1.97 8.36
C ASN A 74 -4.43 1.26 8.81
N THR A 75 -5.59 1.61 8.23
CA THR A 75 -6.87 0.92 8.49
C THR A 75 -6.79 -0.55 8.09
N MET A 76 -6.22 -0.86 6.92
CA MET A 76 -6.01 -2.23 6.46
C MET A 76 -5.07 -3.01 7.38
N LEU A 77 -3.98 -2.40 7.85
CA LEU A 77 -3.07 -3.03 8.82
C LEU A 77 -3.79 -3.43 10.11
N ASN A 78 -4.69 -2.58 10.63
CA ASN A 78 -5.47 -2.91 11.82
C ASN A 78 -6.41 -4.10 11.55
N TYR A 79 -7.14 -4.06 10.43
CA TYR A 79 -8.01 -5.18 10.01
C TYR A 79 -7.24 -6.52 9.91
N LEU A 80 -6.05 -6.51 9.30
CA LEU A 80 -5.23 -7.72 9.14
C LEU A 80 -4.69 -8.26 10.47
N LYS A 81 -4.41 -7.38 11.44
CA LYS A 81 -4.01 -7.78 12.79
C LYS A 81 -5.17 -8.43 13.53
N ASP A 82 -6.35 -7.84 13.46
CA ASP A 82 -7.56 -8.34 14.12
C ASP A 82 -7.98 -9.70 13.55
N ASP A 83 -7.97 -9.86 12.22
CA ASP A 83 -8.28 -11.12 11.54
C ASP A 83 -7.31 -12.26 11.91
N THR A 84 -6.04 -11.93 12.06
CA THR A 84 -5.00 -12.90 12.47
C THR A 84 -5.14 -13.32 13.93
N ASP A 85 -5.66 -12.44 14.79
CA ASP A 85 -5.88 -12.75 16.21
C ASP A 85 -7.18 -13.53 16.43
N SER A 86 -8.22 -13.27 15.61
CA SER A 86 -9.48 -14.02 15.61
C SER A 86 -9.36 -15.45 15.07
N SER A 87 -8.27 -15.75 14.35
CA SER A 87 -7.98 -17.08 13.80
C SER A 87 -7.14 -17.97 14.75
N ARG A 88 -6.96 -17.55 16.01
CA ARG A 88 -6.18 -18.25 17.04
C ARG A 88 -7.04 -18.95 18.08
#